data_AF-A0A0D5LZW5-F1
#
_entry.id   AF-A0A0D5LZW5-F1
#
_cell.length_a   1.000
_cell.length_b   1.000
_cell.length_c   1.000
_cell.angle_alpha   90.00
_cell.angle_beta   90.00
_cell.angle_gamma   90.00
#
_symmetry.space_group_name_H-M   'P 1'
#
loop_
_entity.id
_entity.type
_entity.pdbx_description
1 polymer ?
#
loop_
_entity_poly.entity_id
_entity_poly.type
_entity_poly.pdbx_seq_one_letter_code
_entity_poly.pdbx_strand_id
1 'polypeptide(L)' 'MMMCREATRLMSLKQDRALTFRESTALRFHLSMCGACRTCARQFDLLHKIGRHHPDIPRASNDKGDRHGSH' A
#
# COMPACT_ATOMS: atom_id res chain seq x y z
N MET A 1 -14.54 -16.53 -15.62
CA MET A 1 -13.08 -16.48 -15.86
C MET A 1 -12.66 -15.04 -15.99
N MET A 2 -11.80 -14.56 -15.09
CA MET A 2 -11.20 -13.23 -15.15
C MET A 2 -9.91 -13.32 -15.98
N MET A 3 -9.68 -12.37 -16.89
CA MET A 3 -8.45 -12.32 -17.67
C MET A 3 -7.29 -11.82 -16.80
N CYS A 4 -6.07 -12.34 -17.01
CA CYS A 4 -4.87 -11.89 -16.30
C CYS A 4 -4.67 -10.36 -16.41
N ARG A 5 -5.02 -9.77 -17.57
CA ARG A 5 -4.97 -8.32 -17.80
C ARG A 5 -5.91 -7.55 -16.87
N GLU A 6 -7.09 -8.10 -16.61
CA GLU A 6 -8.07 -7.50 -15.70
C GLU A 6 -7.63 -7.67 -14.23
N ALA A 7 -7.00 -8.81 -13.89
CA ALA A 7 -6.41 -9.01 -12.58
C ALA A 7 -5.34 -7.95 -12.28
N THR A 8 -4.44 -7.69 -13.23
CA THR A 8 -3.44 -6.63 -13.12
C THR A 8 -4.08 -5.24 -13.03
N ARG A 9 -5.17 -4.99 -13.78
CA ARG A 9 -5.92 -3.73 -13.69
C ARG A 9 -6.52 -3.53 -12.29
N LEU A 10 -7.14 -4.55 -11.70
CA LEU A 10 -7.64 -4.48 -10.33
C LEU A 10 -6.52 -4.32 -9.30
N MET A 11 -5.36 -4.97 -9.50
CA MET A 11 -4.19 -4.78 -8.62
C MET A 11 -3.71 -3.33 -8.61
N SER A 12 -3.62 -2.69 -9.78
CA SER A 12 -3.26 -1.28 -9.89
C SER A 12 -4.32 -0.37 -9.26
N LEU A 13 -5.61 -0.62 -9.57
CA LEU A 13 -6.73 0.10 -8.98
C LEU A 13 -6.73 0.00 -7.46
N LYS A 14 -6.34 -1.13 -6.87
CA LYS A 14 -6.25 -1.31 -5.41
C LYS A 14 -5.27 -0.37 -4.72
N GLN A 15 -4.26 0.13 -5.46
CA GLN A 15 -3.29 1.09 -4.93
C GLN A 15 -3.83 2.52 -4.98
N ASP A 16 -4.61 2.84 -6.00
CA ASP A 16 -5.18 4.17 -6.22
C ASP A 16 -6.49 4.38 -5.41
N ARG A 17 -7.33 3.34 -5.36
CA ARG A 17 -8.62 3.32 -4.67
C ARG A 17 -8.86 2.00 -3.94
N ALA A 18 -9.67 2.03 -2.89
CA ALA A 18 -10.14 0.78 -2.28
C ALA A 18 -11.00 -0.01 -3.29
N LEU A 19 -10.61 -1.25 -3.58
CA LEU A 19 -11.43 -2.18 -4.35
C LEU A 19 -12.72 -2.50 -3.60
N THR A 20 -13.82 -2.69 -4.32
CA THR A 20 -15.05 -3.22 -3.72
C THR A 20 -14.84 -4.66 -3.25
N PHE A 21 -15.64 -5.11 -2.27
CA PHE A 21 -15.57 -6.48 -1.74
C PHE A 21 -15.68 -7.55 -2.84
N ARG A 22 -16.51 -7.31 -3.87
CA ARG A 22 -16.69 -8.23 -5.00
C ARG A 22 -15.43 -8.32 -5.85
N GLU A 23 -14.83 -7.19 -6.21
CA GLU A 23 -13.58 -7.12 -6.99
C GLU A 23 -12.41 -7.76 -6.22
N SER A 24 -12.28 -7.49 -4.93
CA SER A 24 -11.24 -8.10 -4.08
C SER A 24 -11.35 -9.62 -4.01
N THR A 25 -12.57 -10.14 -3.93
CA THR A 25 -12.81 -11.59 -3.83
C THR A 25 -12.56 -12.27 -5.18
N ALA A 26 -13.01 -11.68 -6.29
CA ALA A 26 -12.74 -12.16 -7.63
C ALA A 26 -11.22 -12.19 -7.94
N LEU A 27 -10.50 -11.13 -7.54
CA LEU A 27 -9.06 -11.06 -7.67
C LEU A 27 -8.37 -12.16 -6.85
N ARG A 28 -8.76 -12.38 -5.59
CA ARG A 28 -8.22 -13.47 -4.74
C ARG A 28 -8.44 -14.84 -5.36
N PHE A 29 -9.63 -15.10 -5.89
CA PHE A 29 -9.94 -16.36 -6.57
C PHE A 29 -9.00 -16.56 -7.77
N HIS A 30 -8.86 -15.55 -8.63
CA HIS A 30 -7.95 -15.62 -9.77
C HIS A 30 -6.48 -15.84 -9.36
N LEU A 31 -6.00 -15.14 -8.33
CA LEU A 31 -4.64 -15.29 -7.79
C LEU A 31 -4.36 -16.68 -7.21
N SER A 32 -5.38 -17.38 -6.71
CA SER A 32 -5.24 -18.76 -6.24
C SER A 32 -5.03 -19.77 -7.38
N MET A 33 -5.54 -19.46 -8.59
CA MET A 33 -5.46 -20.35 -9.75
C MET A 33 -4.34 -19.95 -10.74
N CYS A 34 -3.86 -18.70 -10.70
CA CYS A 34 -2.86 -18.18 -11.61
C CYS A 34 -1.57 -17.77 -10.89
N GLY A 35 -0.51 -18.58 -11.08
CA GLY A 35 0.81 -18.33 -10.49
C GLY A 35 1.47 -17.03 -10.95
N ALA A 36 1.29 -16.65 -12.23
CA ALA A 36 1.84 -15.41 -12.78
C ALA A 36 1.26 -14.18 -12.08
N CYS A 37 -0.07 -14.13 -11.95
CA CYS A 37 -0.75 -13.05 -11.23
C CYS A 37 -0.38 -13.05 -9.75
N ARG A 38 -0.17 -14.21 -9.12
CA ARG A 38 0.28 -14.32 -7.72
C ARG A 38 1.64 -13.67 -7.48
N THR A 39 2.59 -13.84 -8.41
CA THR A 39 3.89 -13.17 -8.34
C THR A 39 3.76 -11.66 -8.54
N CYS A 40 2.94 -11.24 -9.49
CA CYS A 40 2.66 -9.82 -9.72
C CYS A 40 2.05 -9.15 -8.47
N ALA A 41 1.06 -9.81 -7.83
CA ALA A 41 0.44 -9.32 -6.60
C ALA A 41 1.42 -9.15 -5.43
N ARG A 42 2.44 -10.03 -5.32
CA ARG A 42 3.51 -9.87 -4.32
C ARG A 42 4.35 -8.62 -4.56
N GLN A 43 4.64 -8.30 -5.83
CA GLN A 43 5.40 -7.08 -6.17
C GLN A 43 4.63 -5.82 -5.78
N PHE A 44 3.32 -5.79 -6.05
CA PHE A 44 2.45 -4.69 -5.62
C PHE A 44 2.34 -4.58 -4.10
N ASP A 45 2.26 -5.70 -3.36
CA ASP A 45 2.26 -5.70 -1.89
C ASP A 45 3.57 -5.15 -1.31
N LEU A 46 4.70 -5.47 -1.96
CA LEU A 46 6.00 -4.91 -1.58
C LEU A 46 6.03 -3.39 -1.78
N LEU A 47 5.56 -2.89 -2.92
CA LEU A 47 5.49 -1.46 -3.20
C LEU A 47 4.57 -0.73 -2.18
N HIS A 48 3.43 -1.32 -1.85
CA HIS A 48 2.52 -0.79 -0.84
C HIS A 48 3.10 -0.85 0.58
N LYS A 49 3.89 -1.88 0.90
CA LYS A 49 4.62 -1.95 2.17
C LYS A 49 5.65 -0.85 2.27
N ILE A 50 6.44 -0.62 1.22
CA ILE A 50 7.44 0.45 1.18
C ILE A 50 6.77 1.82 1.31
N GLY A 51 5.66 2.07 0.59
CA GLY A 51 4.91 3.32 0.70
C GLY A 51 4.31 3.56 2.09
N ARG A 52 3.93 2.50 2.82
CA ARG A 52 3.50 2.60 4.24
C ARG A 52 4.68 2.70 5.21
N HIS A 53 5.86 2.26 4.80
CA HIS A 53 7.14 2.41 5.50
C HIS A 53 7.87 3.68 5.03
N HIS A 54 7.16 4.78 4.81
CA HIS A 54 7.80 6.06 5.07
C HIS A 54 7.92 6.13 6.59
N PRO A 55 9.10 5.89 7.21
CA PRO A 55 9.29 6.39 8.55
C PRO A 55 8.92 7.87 8.48
N ASP A 56 8.11 8.34 9.42
CA ASP A 56 8.16 9.74 9.76
C ASP A 56 9.65 10.06 9.91
N ILE A 57 10.16 11.01 9.13
CA ILE A 57 11.45 11.59 9.45
C ILE A 57 11.27 12.08 10.89
N PRO A 58 12.02 11.57 11.89
CA PRO A 58 11.84 12.02 13.25
C PRO A 58 12.11 13.52 13.22
N ARG A 59 11.07 14.33 13.44
CA ARG A 59 11.26 15.77 13.65
C ARG A 59 12.18 15.89 14.85
N ALA A 60 13.43 16.26 14.60
CA ALA A 60 14.38 16.61 15.64
C ALA A 60 13.72 17.65 16.54
N SER A 61 13.27 17.19 17.70
CA SER A 61 12.70 18.00 18.76
C SER A 61 13.88 18.63 19.48
N ASN A 62 14.33 19.83 19.06
CA ASN A 62 15.18 20.64 19.93
C ASN A 62 15.16 22.14 19.57
N ASP A 63 14.07 22.82 19.92
CA ASP A 63 14.12 24.24 20.26
C ASP A 63 13.09 24.51 21.36
N LYS A 64 13.44 24.14 22.60
CA LYS A 64 12.84 24.80 23.77
C LYS A 64 13.66 26.05 24.01
N GLY A 65 13.22 27.15 23.40
CA GLY A 65 13.51 28.49 23.88
C GLY A 65 12.96 28.62 25.30
N ASP A 66 13.81 28.34 26.29
CA ASP A 66 13.56 28.71 27.68
C ASP A 66 13.79 30.23 27.81
N ARG A 67 12.71 30.97 27.58
CA ARG A 67 12.55 32.32 28.12
C ARG A 67 12.21 32.17 29.59
N HIS A 68 13.19 32.32 30.46
CA HIS A 68 12.94 32.72 31.84
C HIS A 68 13.54 34.10 32.08
N GLY A 69 12.68 35.12 31.99
CA GLY A 69 12.89 36.40 32.64
C GLY A 69 12.07 36.45 33.93
N SER A 70 12.49 37.34 34.84
CA SER A 70 11.85 37.76 36.09
C SER A 70 12.34 37.04 37.36
N HIS A 71 13.45 37.49 37.93
CA HIS A 71 13.46 38.48 39.02
C HIS A 71 14.86 39.04 39.26
#